data_AF-A0A3M7M494-F1
#
_entry.id   AF-A0A3M7M494-F1
#
_cell.length_a   1.000
_cell.length_b   1.000
_cell.length_c   1.000
_cell.angle_alpha   90.00
_cell.angle_beta   90.00
_cell.angle_gamma   90.00
#
_symmetry.space_group_name_H-M   'P 1'
#
loop_
_entity.id
_entity.type
_entity.pdbx_description
1 polymer ?
#
loop_
_entity_poly.entity_id
_entity_poly.type
_entity_poly.pdbx_seq_one_letter_code
_entity_poly.pdbx_strand_id
1 'polypeptide(L)'
;MVCSTNGKAHPVAAYPLPHPTSAPYLYNSNHNKEVKQYQRIGSTTMTHLDTLPPEILFNVLSYTEPDLNPTLSIPVLNALAATNKHLNAIVEEYARSLLLRHRNITPPKRPKKFTCRGKWLGEICAFCKGNSKRRSTFYRPLTCCIPCDREHFPKVTMTDAIRGFGLSKQDLFTPSDRYPDLPPLTQGHYVVLGTRALMISKPEVLARLDYILAENRRKDALEDERVRLAEERRRGDKGLVFVKKDGKTQAMWIL
;
A
#
# COMPACT_ATOMS: atom_id res chain seq x y z
N MET A 1 -18.62 23.31 -36.94
CA MET A 1 -17.43 22.49 -37.26
C MET A 1 -17.67 21.08 -36.75
N VAL A 2 -17.83 20.11 -37.64
CA VAL A 2 -18.13 18.72 -37.32
C VAL A 2 -16.86 17.93 -37.57
N CYS A 3 -16.15 17.52 -36.51
CA CYS A 3 -14.99 16.63 -36.63
C CYS A 3 -15.46 15.19 -36.42
N SER A 4 -15.52 14.46 -37.54
CA SER A 4 -15.75 13.03 -37.59
C SER A 4 -14.39 12.32 -37.55
N THR A 5 -14.15 11.46 -36.56
CA THR A 5 -12.94 10.64 -36.49
C THR A 5 -13.31 9.17 -36.32
N ASN A 6 -13.26 8.44 -37.44
CA ASN A 6 -13.25 6.98 -37.48
C ASN A 6 -11.85 6.47 -37.10
N GLY A 7 -11.72 5.88 -35.91
CA GLY A 7 -10.50 5.20 -35.45
C GLY A 7 -10.68 3.69 -35.45
N LYS A 8 -10.01 2.99 -36.37
CA LYS A 8 -9.93 1.52 -36.44
C LYS A 8 -9.20 0.98 -35.20
N ALA A 9 -9.79 -0.02 -34.55
CA ALA A 9 -9.19 -0.71 -33.42
C ALA A 9 -8.15 -1.74 -33.89
N HIS A 10 -6.94 -1.70 -33.33
CA HIS A 10 -5.94 -2.76 -33.45
C HIS A 10 -6.09 -3.77 -32.31
N PRO A 11 -5.94 -5.09 -32.57
CA PRO A 11 -6.00 -6.12 -31.54
C PRO A 11 -4.72 -6.12 -30.71
N VAL A 12 -4.88 -6.01 -29.39
CA VAL A 12 -3.77 -6.13 -28.42
C VAL A 12 -3.58 -7.60 -28.09
N ALA A 13 -2.36 -8.10 -28.31
CA ALA A 13 -1.96 -9.48 -28.01
C ALA A 13 -2.06 -9.77 -26.50
N ALA A 14 -2.68 -10.90 -26.17
CA ALA A 14 -2.79 -11.42 -24.82
C ALA A 14 -1.49 -12.13 -24.43
N TYR A 15 -0.84 -11.66 -23.36
CA TYR A 15 0.28 -12.37 -22.73
C TYR A 15 -0.26 -13.29 -21.61
N PRO A 16 0.17 -14.56 -21.54
CA PRO A 16 -0.25 -15.48 -20.49
C PRO A 16 0.44 -15.15 -19.17
N LEU A 17 -0.32 -15.19 -18.08
CA LEU A 17 0.16 -15.04 -16.70
C LEU A 17 0.84 -16.33 -16.22
N PRO A 18 1.95 -16.25 -15.47
CA PRO A 18 2.59 -17.43 -14.88
C PRO A 18 1.82 -17.93 -13.65
N HIS A 19 1.65 -19.25 -13.57
CA HIS A 19 1.09 -19.97 -12.42
C HIS A 19 2.07 -19.98 -11.24
N PRO A 20 1.60 -19.78 -9.99
CA PRO A 20 2.42 -19.98 -8.81
C PRO A 20 2.52 -21.48 -8.47
N THR A 21 3.74 -22.00 -8.51
CA THR A 21 4.14 -23.31 -7.99
C THR A 21 4.07 -23.31 -6.46
N SER A 22 3.25 -24.21 -5.91
CA SER A 22 3.09 -24.45 -4.48
C SER A 22 4.23 -25.32 -3.94
N ALA A 23 4.97 -24.81 -2.94
CA ALA A 23 5.87 -25.61 -2.13
C ALA A 23 5.12 -26.20 -0.91
N PRO A 24 5.34 -27.48 -0.54
CA PRO A 24 4.70 -28.10 0.61
C PRO A 24 5.45 -27.78 1.91
N TYR A 25 4.75 -27.17 2.88
CA TYR A 25 5.25 -27.06 4.26
C TYR A 25 5.08 -28.39 4.99
N LEU A 26 6.19 -28.99 5.40
CA LEU A 26 6.23 -30.13 6.32
C LEU A 26 5.89 -29.65 7.73
N TYR A 27 4.72 -30.03 8.22
CA TYR A 27 4.29 -29.80 9.59
C TYR A 27 4.84 -30.92 10.50
N ASN A 28 5.65 -30.53 11.49
CA ASN A 28 6.27 -31.43 12.43
C ASN A 28 5.33 -31.64 13.63
N SER A 29 4.57 -32.74 13.60
CA SER A 29 3.77 -33.21 14.73
C SER A 29 4.66 -34.04 15.64
N ASN A 30 4.93 -33.57 16.86
CA ASN A 30 5.12 -34.41 18.06
C ASN A 30 5.45 -33.56 19.31
N HIS A 31 4.42 -33.09 20.02
CA HIS A 31 4.51 -33.09 21.48
C HIS A 31 3.18 -33.44 22.12
N ASN A 32 3.27 -34.37 23.04
CA ASN A 32 2.21 -35.23 23.52
C ASN A 32 2.13 -35.06 25.03
N LYS A 33 0.92 -35.27 25.55
CA LYS A 33 0.58 -35.69 26.92
C LYS A 33 0.12 -34.62 27.93
N GLU A 34 -1.13 -34.86 28.32
CA GLU A 34 -1.70 -34.72 29.67
C GLU A 34 -2.04 -33.32 30.16
N VAL A 35 -3.22 -32.86 29.75
CA VAL A 35 -4.09 -32.08 30.63
C VAL A 35 -5.41 -32.82 30.80
N LYS A 36 -5.64 -33.27 32.03
CA LYS A 36 -6.85 -33.96 32.49
C LYS A 36 -8.05 -33.03 32.44
N GLN A 37 -9.03 -33.41 31.61
CA GLN A 37 -10.45 -33.53 31.95
C GLN A 37 -11.04 -32.47 32.91
N TYR A 38 -11.36 -31.30 32.36
CA TYR A 38 -12.52 -30.50 32.77
C TYR A 38 -13.52 -30.46 31.61
N GLN A 39 -14.24 -31.57 31.40
CA GLN A 39 -15.37 -31.62 30.47
C GLN A 39 -16.64 -31.07 31.14
N ARG A 40 -16.76 -29.75 31.11
CA ARG A 40 -18.06 -29.06 30.95
C ARG A 40 -17.88 -27.98 29.89
N ILE A 41 -17.63 -28.43 28.66
CA ILE A 41 -17.49 -27.57 27.50
C ILE A 41 -18.88 -27.40 26.91
N GLY A 42 -19.53 -26.28 27.23
CA GLY A 42 -20.62 -25.79 26.43
C GLY A 42 -20.14 -25.70 24.98
N SER A 43 -20.95 -26.21 24.06
CA SER A 43 -20.71 -26.20 22.61
C SER A 43 -20.06 -24.88 22.18
N THR A 44 -18.75 -24.89 21.95
CA THR A 44 -18.03 -23.82 21.25
C THR A 44 -18.48 -23.88 19.80
N THR A 45 -19.68 -23.36 19.54
CA THR A 45 -20.08 -22.99 18.20
C THR A 45 -19.01 -22.01 17.73
N MET A 46 -18.19 -22.39 16.75
CA MET A 46 -17.33 -21.42 16.07
C MET A 46 -18.24 -20.28 15.64
N THR A 47 -18.00 -19.09 16.19
CA THR A 47 -18.78 -17.90 15.88
C THR A 47 -18.45 -17.51 14.45
N HIS A 48 -19.23 -18.03 13.50
CA HIS A 48 -19.12 -17.65 12.11
C HIS A 48 -19.78 -16.29 11.90
N LEU A 49 -19.23 -15.48 11.00
CA LEU A 49 -19.72 -14.13 10.72
C LEU A 49 -21.21 -14.11 10.35
N ASP A 50 -21.70 -15.15 9.68
CA ASP A 50 -23.09 -15.30 9.26
C ASP A 50 -24.08 -15.68 10.37
N THR A 51 -23.58 -15.99 11.57
CA THR A 51 -24.41 -16.23 12.77
C THR A 51 -24.63 -14.98 13.62
N LEU A 52 -23.94 -13.88 13.31
CA LEU A 52 -24.06 -12.64 14.06
C LEU A 52 -25.39 -11.92 13.76
N PRO A 53 -25.96 -11.21 14.74
CA PRO A 53 -27.11 -10.34 14.50
C PRO A 53 -26.82 -9.29 13.41
N PRO A 54 -27.80 -8.92 12.57
CA PRO A 54 -27.63 -7.95 11.50
C PRO A 54 -27.08 -6.59 11.96
N GLU A 55 -27.39 -6.15 13.19
CA GLU A 55 -26.92 -4.89 13.76
C GLU A 55 -25.41 -4.89 13.95
N ILE A 56 -24.87 -6.01 14.46
CA ILE A 56 -23.42 -6.18 14.63
C ILE A 56 -22.76 -6.23 13.26
N LEU A 57 -23.36 -6.93 12.30
CA LEU A 57 -22.85 -6.99 10.94
C LEU A 57 -22.83 -5.61 10.28
N PHE A 58 -23.89 -4.81 10.41
CA PHE A 58 -23.90 -3.44 9.88
C PHE A 58 -22.83 -2.56 10.51
N ASN A 59 -22.59 -2.72 11.82
CA ASN A 59 -21.50 -2.01 12.49
C ASN A 59 -20.14 -2.43 11.90
N VAL A 60 -19.89 -3.73 11.72
CA VAL A 60 -18.67 -4.23 11.08
C VAL A 60 -18.53 -3.70 9.65
N LEU A 61 -19.61 -3.71 8.87
CA LEU A 61 -19.61 -3.19 7.50
C LEU A 61 -19.33 -1.70 7.42
N SER A 62 -19.66 -0.91 8.44
CA SER A 62 -19.35 0.53 8.49
C SER A 62 -17.85 0.83 8.47
N TYR A 63 -17.03 -0.06 9.04
CA TYR A 63 -15.56 0.06 8.97
C TYR A 63 -14.98 -0.34 7.62
N THR A 64 -15.79 -0.94 6.75
CA THR A 64 -15.36 -1.36 5.41
C THR A 64 -15.62 -0.29 4.35
N GLU A 65 -16.08 0.90 4.75
CA GLU A 65 -16.30 1.96 3.80
C GLU A 65 -14.99 2.38 3.10
N PRO A 66 -15.04 2.64 1.79
CA PRO A 66 -13.82 2.81 1.00
C PRO A 66 -13.02 4.07 1.33
N ASP A 67 -13.64 5.03 2.00
CA ASP A 67 -13.04 6.26 2.51
C ASP A 67 -12.13 6.01 3.72
N LEU A 68 -12.44 5.01 4.54
CA LEU A 68 -11.63 4.63 5.70
C LEU A 68 -10.42 3.79 5.33
N ASN A 69 -10.52 2.97 4.28
CA ASN A 69 -9.42 2.12 3.85
C ASN A 69 -9.35 1.97 2.31
N PRO A 70 -8.79 2.97 1.61
CA PRO A 70 -8.75 2.97 0.16
C PRO A 70 -7.80 1.90 -0.41
N THR A 71 -6.88 1.36 0.41
CA THR A 71 -5.86 0.39 -0.02
C THR A 71 -6.41 -1.01 -0.28
N LEU A 72 -7.66 -1.28 0.11
CA LEU A 72 -8.28 -2.58 -0.09
C LEU A 72 -8.48 -2.87 -1.59
N SER A 73 -7.79 -3.91 -2.06
CA SER A 73 -7.74 -4.32 -3.48
C SER A 73 -9.08 -4.84 -3.99
N ILE A 74 -9.93 -5.38 -3.11
CA ILE A 74 -11.27 -5.85 -3.39
C ILE A 74 -12.23 -5.07 -2.50
N PRO A 75 -13.32 -4.48 -3.05
CA PRO A 75 -14.36 -3.91 -2.21
C PRO A 75 -14.90 -5.00 -1.29
N VAL A 76 -14.66 -4.89 0.01
CA VAL A 76 -14.97 -5.93 1.01
C VAL A 76 -16.44 -6.37 0.90
N LEU A 77 -17.33 -5.43 0.62
CA LEU A 77 -18.75 -5.70 0.38
C LEU A 77 -19.00 -6.69 -0.78
N ASN A 78 -18.23 -6.61 -1.87
CA ASN A 78 -18.37 -7.55 -2.99
C ASN A 78 -17.87 -8.95 -2.61
N ALA A 79 -16.76 -9.02 -1.87
CA ALA A 79 -16.22 -10.29 -1.38
C ALA A 79 -17.20 -10.95 -0.40
N LEU A 80 -17.69 -10.21 0.60
CA LEU A 80 -18.65 -10.69 1.59
C LEU A 80 -19.95 -11.16 0.94
N ALA A 81 -20.48 -10.40 -0.01
CA ALA A 81 -21.68 -10.80 -0.72
C ALA A 81 -21.51 -12.04 -1.60
N ALA A 82 -20.29 -12.36 -2.03
CA ALA A 82 -20.02 -13.58 -2.80
C ALA A 82 -19.91 -14.83 -1.92
N THR A 83 -19.76 -14.70 -0.59
CA THR A 83 -19.54 -15.85 0.30
C THR A 83 -20.78 -16.71 0.52
N ASN A 84 -21.91 -16.12 0.92
CA ASN A 84 -23.17 -16.84 1.13
C ASN A 84 -24.40 -15.95 0.84
N LYS A 85 -25.58 -16.58 0.72
CA LYS A 85 -26.84 -15.89 0.39
C LYS A 85 -27.28 -14.93 1.50
N HIS A 86 -27.01 -15.26 2.76
CA HIS A 86 -27.41 -14.46 3.92
C HIS A 86 -26.63 -13.14 3.99
N LEU A 87 -25.30 -13.20 3.93
CA LEU A 87 -24.40 -12.04 3.88
C LEU A 87 -24.63 -11.22 2.63
N ASN A 88 -24.96 -11.84 1.48
CA ASN A 88 -25.39 -11.06 0.31
C ASN A 88 -26.64 -10.21 0.60
N ALA A 89 -27.67 -10.79 1.24
CA ALA A 89 -28.88 -10.05 1.61
C ALA A 89 -28.57 -8.91 2.59
N ILE A 90 -27.73 -9.17 3.60
CA ILE A 90 -27.28 -8.16 4.58
C ILE A 90 -26.51 -7.03 3.90
N VAL A 91 -25.55 -7.35 3.01
CA VAL A 91 -24.78 -6.33 2.30
C VAL A 91 -25.66 -5.50 1.35
N GLU A 92 -26.65 -6.11 0.71
CA GLU A 92 -27.62 -5.38 -0.13
C GLU A 92 -28.51 -4.44 0.71
N GLU A 93 -28.97 -4.89 1.87
CA GLU A 93 -29.72 -4.05 2.82
C GLU A 93 -28.86 -2.90 3.34
N TYR A 94 -27.61 -3.19 3.71
CA TYR A 94 -26.65 -2.18 4.15
C TYR A 94 -26.44 -1.13 3.05
N ALA A 95 -26.17 -1.55 1.82
CA ALA A 95 -26.01 -0.63 0.70
C ALA A 95 -27.30 0.16 0.40
N ARG A 96 -28.48 -0.44 0.58
CA ARG A 96 -29.77 0.26 0.48
C ARG A 96 -29.89 1.37 1.53
N SER A 97 -29.52 1.07 2.77
CA SER A 97 -29.56 2.05 3.86
C SER A 97 -28.65 3.25 3.56
N LEU A 98 -27.47 3.01 2.97
CA LEU A 98 -26.54 4.07 2.56
C LEU A 98 -27.08 4.91 1.40
N LEU A 99 -27.69 4.26 0.39
CA LEU A 99 -28.33 4.95 -0.74
C LEU A 99 -29.48 5.85 -0.27
N LEU A 100 -30.27 5.37 0.68
CA LEU A 100 -31.36 6.15 1.28
C LEU A 100 -30.79 7.32 2.09
N ARG A 101 -29.84 7.06 3.00
CA ARG A 101 -29.24 8.06 3.90
C ARG A 101 -28.56 9.21 3.15
N HIS A 102 -27.76 8.90 2.13
CA HIS A 102 -26.91 9.91 1.49
C HIS A 102 -27.51 10.51 0.22
N ARG A 103 -28.50 9.86 -0.40
CA ARG A 103 -29.01 10.29 -1.70
C ARG A 103 -30.53 10.25 -1.82
N ASN A 104 -31.25 9.81 -0.80
CA ASN A 104 -32.70 9.59 -0.85
C ASN A 104 -33.10 8.72 -2.07
N ILE A 105 -32.23 7.79 -2.48
CA ILE A 105 -32.50 6.91 -3.62
C ILE A 105 -33.27 5.70 -3.11
N THR A 106 -34.56 5.66 -3.40
CA THR A 106 -35.37 4.47 -3.17
C THR A 106 -35.09 3.45 -4.27
N PRO A 107 -34.58 2.25 -3.93
CA PRO A 107 -34.32 1.23 -4.95
C PRO A 107 -35.64 0.76 -5.60
N PRO A 108 -35.62 0.43 -6.89
CA PRO A 108 -36.80 -0.05 -7.59
C PRO A 108 -37.28 -1.39 -7.00
N LYS A 109 -38.60 -1.59 -6.92
CA LYS A 109 -39.22 -2.78 -6.32
C LYS A 109 -38.91 -4.11 -7.03
N ARG A 110 -38.54 -4.08 -8.32
CA ARG A 110 -38.27 -5.28 -9.14
C ARG A 110 -37.01 -5.15 -9.99
N PRO A 111 -35.81 -5.13 -9.39
CA PRO A 111 -34.60 -5.00 -10.16
C PRO A 111 -34.09 -6.37 -10.60
N LYS A 112 -34.42 -6.82 -11.82
CA LYS A 112 -33.75 -8.00 -12.39
C LYS A 112 -32.23 -7.77 -12.59
N LYS A 113 -31.78 -6.51 -12.65
CA LYS A 113 -30.38 -6.13 -12.92
C LYS A 113 -29.77 -5.12 -11.94
N PHE A 114 -30.55 -4.58 -11.01
CA PHE A 114 -30.08 -3.52 -10.11
C PHE A 114 -29.75 -4.11 -8.74
N THR A 115 -28.52 -3.87 -8.31
CA THR A 115 -28.04 -4.17 -6.97
C THR A 115 -27.75 -2.85 -6.26
N CYS A 116 -28.19 -2.72 -5.00
CA CYS A 116 -27.94 -1.52 -4.21
C CYS A 116 -26.43 -1.35 -4.03
N ARG A 117 -25.72 -2.47 -3.79
CA ARG A 117 -24.26 -2.51 -3.71
C ARG A 117 -23.59 -2.04 -5.00
N GLY A 118 -24.05 -2.51 -6.16
CA GLY A 118 -23.48 -2.14 -7.46
C GLY A 118 -23.58 -0.64 -7.71
N LYS A 119 -24.73 -0.04 -7.37
CA LYS A 119 -24.92 1.41 -7.45
C LYS A 119 -24.05 2.17 -6.44
N TRP A 120 -24.02 1.73 -5.18
CA TRP A 120 -23.24 2.37 -4.12
C TRP A 120 -21.73 2.37 -4.43
N LEU A 121 -21.17 1.23 -4.85
CA LEU A 121 -19.74 1.09 -5.11
C LEU A 121 -19.30 1.54 -6.49
N GLY A 122 -20.22 1.56 -7.47
CA GLY A 122 -19.89 1.78 -8.89
C GLY A 122 -20.30 3.15 -9.44
N GLU A 123 -21.29 3.81 -8.84
CA GLU A 123 -21.89 5.03 -9.39
C GLU A 123 -21.90 6.21 -8.42
N ILE A 124 -21.43 6.02 -7.20
CA ILE A 124 -21.39 7.04 -6.16
C ILE A 124 -19.94 7.23 -5.71
N CYS A 125 -19.53 8.49 -5.62
CA CYS A 125 -18.23 8.87 -5.11
C CYS A 125 -18.12 8.48 -3.64
N ALA A 126 -17.04 7.79 -3.25
CA ALA A 126 -16.86 7.35 -1.87
C ALA A 126 -16.79 8.48 -0.84
N PHE A 127 -16.35 9.69 -1.24
CA PHE A 127 -16.18 10.83 -0.33
C PHE A 127 -17.40 11.75 -0.31
N CYS A 128 -17.62 12.54 -1.37
CA CYS A 128 -18.73 13.49 -1.42
C CYS A 128 -20.11 12.84 -1.60
N LYS A 129 -20.16 11.52 -1.80
CA LYS A 129 -21.37 10.73 -2.11
C LYS A 129 -22.15 11.25 -3.33
N GLY A 130 -21.55 12.09 -4.17
CA GLY A 130 -22.11 12.54 -5.46
C GLY A 130 -22.05 11.47 -6.54
N ASN A 131 -22.79 11.64 -7.64
CA ASN A 131 -22.76 10.68 -8.76
C ASN A 131 -21.39 10.71 -9.45
N SER A 132 -20.76 9.55 -9.60
CA SER A 132 -19.52 9.40 -10.37
C SER A 132 -19.37 7.96 -10.84
N LYS A 133 -18.91 7.76 -12.07
CA LYS A 133 -18.49 6.43 -12.58
C LYS A 133 -16.97 6.32 -12.69
N ARG A 134 -16.27 7.40 -12.37
CA ARG A 134 -14.82 7.48 -12.47
C ARG A 134 -14.20 6.69 -11.31
N ARG A 135 -13.14 5.94 -11.60
CA ARG A 135 -12.31 5.30 -10.59
C ARG A 135 -11.20 6.23 -10.12
N SER A 136 -10.81 6.11 -8.85
CA SER A 136 -9.72 6.90 -8.30
C SER A 136 -8.40 6.59 -9.01
N THR A 137 -7.45 7.52 -8.98
CA THR A 137 -6.18 7.36 -9.70
C THR A 137 -5.32 6.23 -9.15
N PHE A 138 -5.26 6.08 -7.83
CA PHE A 138 -4.42 5.08 -7.17
C PHE A 138 -5.17 3.79 -6.83
N TYR A 139 -6.45 3.88 -6.51
CA TYR A 139 -7.25 2.75 -6.04
C TYR A 139 -8.38 2.48 -7.04
N ARG A 140 -8.13 1.59 -8.00
CA ARG A 140 -9.10 1.27 -9.07
C ARG A 140 -10.48 0.81 -8.58
N PRO A 141 -10.62 0.05 -7.48
CA PRO A 141 -11.94 -0.34 -6.99
C PRO A 141 -12.76 0.84 -6.44
N LEU A 142 -12.09 1.92 -6.03
CA LEU A 142 -12.70 3.09 -5.43
C LEU A 142 -13.32 4.00 -6.49
N THR A 143 -14.64 4.20 -6.43
CA THR A 143 -15.32 5.22 -7.25
C THR A 143 -15.11 6.60 -6.64
N CYS A 144 -14.51 7.51 -7.39
CA CYS A 144 -14.14 8.84 -6.89
C CYS A 144 -14.22 9.92 -7.99
N CYS A 145 -14.91 11.02 -7.68
CA CYS A 145 -14.99 12.17 -8.55
C CYS A 145 -13.64 12.92 -8.63
N ILE A 146 -13.47 13.78 -9.65
CA ILE A 146 -12.20 14.50 -9.87
C ILE A 146 -11.83 15.41 -8.67
N PRO A 147 -12.76 16.22 -8.10
CA PRO A 147 -12.45 17.06 -6.95
C PRO A 147 -11.94 16.26 -5.75
N CYS A 148 -12.71 15.26 -5.28
CA CYS A 148 -12.32 14.43 -4.14
C CYS A 148 -11.03 13.64 -4.40
N ASP A 149 -10.80 13.19 -5.64
CA ASP A 149 -9.56 12.49 -5.99
C ASP A 149 -8.33 13.41 -5.98
N ARG A 150 -8.50 14.72 -6.21
CA ARG A 150 -7.41 15.70 -6.05
C ARG A 150 -7.16 16.02 -4.58
N GLU A 151 -8.23 16.11 -3.80
CA GLU A 151 -8.20 16.46 -2.38
C GLU A 151 -7.62 15.34 -1.52
N HIS A 152 -8.17 14.13 -1.60
CA HIS A 152 -7.79 13.01 -0.75
C HIS A 152 -6.55 12.24 -1.26
N PHE A 153 -6.24 12.33 -2.56
CA PHE A 153 -5.11 11.63 -3.17
C PHE A 153 -4.16 12.62 -3.86
N PRO A 154 -3.40 13.40 -3.07
CA PRO A 154 -2.39 14.29 -3.59
C PRO A 154 -1.34 13.49 -4.37
N LYS A 155 -1.10 13.92 -5.60
CA LYS A 155 -0.33 13.19 -6.59
C LYS A 155 0.58 14.11 -7.36
N VAL A 156 1.74 13.60 -7.76
CA VAL A 156 2.75 14.33 -8.53
C VAL A 156 3.10 13.53 -9.78
N THR A 157 3.52 14.21 -10.85
CA THR A 157 4.08 13.53 -12.01
C THR A 157 5.49 13.03 -11.70
N MET A 158 6.00 12.07 -12.47
CA MET A 158 7.41 11.64 -12.36
C MET A 158 8.37 12.83 -12.56
N THR A 159 8.07 13.72 -13.50
CA THR A 159 8.90 14.91 -13.78
C THR A 159 8.91 15.87 -12.59
N ASP A 160 7.75 16.12 -11.98
CA ASP A 160 7.67 16.97 -10.79
C ASP A 160 8.36 16.32 -9.60
N ALA A 161 8.30 14.99 -9.49
CA ALA A 161 8.98 14.27 -8.43
C ALA A 161 10.51 14.45 -8.51
N ILE A 162 11.07 14.31 -9.71
CA ILE A 162 12.50 14.48 -9.98
C ILE A 162 12.93 15.95 -9.80
N ARG A 163 12.22 16.88 -10.43
CA ARG A 163 12.60 18.30 -10.43
C ARG A 163 12.30 18.99 -9.10
N GLY A 164 11.19 18.63 -8.45
CA GLY A 164 10.71 19.29 -7.24
C GLY A 164 11.31 18.74 -5.95
N PHE A 165 11.62 17.44 -5.90
CA PHE A 165 12.16 16.80 -4.68
C PHE A 165 13.60 16.30 -4.83
N GLY A 166 14.21 16.42 -6.01
CA GLY A 166 15.58 15.98 -6.26
C GLY A 166 15.77 14.46 -6.24
N LEU A 167 14.69 13.68 -6.29
CA LEU A 167 14.76 12.23 -6.36
C LEU A 167 15.21 11.79 -7.75
N SER A 168 16.11 10.80 -7.82
CA SER A 168 16.47 10.21 -9.10
C SER A 168 15.35 9.29 -9.60
N LYS A 169 15.38 8.94 -10.89
CA LYS A 169 14.44 7.95 -11.44
C LYS A 169 14.57 6.60 -10.72
N GLN A 170 15.79 6.20 -10.32
CA GLN A 170 16.01 4.95 -9.59
C GLN A 170 15.37 4.97 -8.20
N ASP A 171 15.27 6.14 -7.55
CA ASP A 171 14.66 6.26 -6.23
C ASP A 171 13.13 6.14 -6.27
N LEU A 172 12.51 6.48 -7.41
CA LEU A 172 11.06 6.43 -7.61
C LEU A 172 10.52 5.04 -7.98
N PHE A 173 11.36 4.18 -8.56
CA PHE A 173 10.96 2.86 -9.03
C PHE A 173 11.71 1.77 -8.28
N THR A 174 10.96 0.95 -7.54
CA THR A 174 11.50 -0.19 -6.81
C THR A 174 11.26 -1.50 -7.57
N PRO A 175 12.12 -2.51 -7.40
CA PRO A 175 13.35 -2.47 -6.61
C PRO A 175 14.39 -1.54 -7.26
N SER A 176 15.15 -0.83 -6.41
CA SER A 176 16.27 0.00 -6.87
C SER A 176 17.57 -0.59 -6.34
N ASP A 177 18.63 -0.54 -7.15
CA ASP A 177 19.93 -1.10 -6.75
C ASP A 177 20.49 -0.41 -5.50
N ARG A 178 20.17 0.88 -5.31
CA ARG A 178 20.60 1.67 -4.15
C ARG A 178 19.82 1.33 -2.88
N TYR A 179 18.55 0.96 -3.01
CA TYR A 179 17.64 0.76 -1.88
C TYR A 179 16.70 -0.42 -2.16
N PRO A 180 17.22 -1.66 -2.12
CA PRO A 180 16.47 -2.86 -2.50
C PRO A 180 15.29 -3.15 -1.57
N ASP A 181 15.37 -2.73 -0.31
CA ASP A 181 14.35 -3.00 0.72
C ASP A 181 13.17 -2.01 0.71
N LEU A 182 13.23 -0.98 -0.15
CA LEU A 182 12.17 0.02 -0.18
C LEU A 182 10.89 -0.52 -0.84
N PRO A 183 9.71 -0.27 -0.25
CA PRO A 183 8.45 -0.72 -0.83
C PRO A 183 8.10 0.09 -2.08
N PRO A 184 7.39 -0.49 -3.06
CA PRO A 184 6.94 0.23 -4.24
C PRO A 184 6.04 1.39 -3.90
N LEU A 185 6.27 2.51 -4.60
CA LEU A 185 5.40 3.67 -4.52
C LEU A 185 4.06 3.35 -5.20
N THR A 186 2.98 3.81 -4.60
CA THR A 186 1.64 3.78 -5.15
C THR A 186 1.59 4.63 -6.42
N GLN A 187 1.25 3.96 -7.51
CA GLN A 187 1.22 4.53 -8.85
C GLN A 187 -0.18 4.46 -9.45
N GLY A 188 -0.50 5.46 -10.25
CA GLY A 188 -1.77 5.56 -10.96
C GLY A 188 -1.59 6.17 -12.33
N HIS A 189 -2.60 6.04 -13.18
CA HIS A 189 -2.62 6.69 -14.48
C HIS A 189 -3.69 7.78 -14.52
N TYR A 190 -3.35 8.91 -15.11
CA TYR A 190 -4.27 10.01 -15.36
C TYR A 190 -4.19 10.44 -16.82
N VAL A 191 -5.33 10.71 -17.46
CA VAL A 191 -5.35 11.16 -18.86
C VAL A 191 -5.21 12.69 -18.87
N VAL A 192 -4.11 13.17 -19.44
CA VAL A 192 -3.85 14.61 -19.65
C VAL A 192 -3.73 14.83 -21.15
N LEU A 193 -4.61 15.68 -21.71
CA LEU A 193 -4.63 16.01 -23.15
C LEU A 193 -4.62 14.75 -24.05
N GLY A 194 -5.41 13.73 -23.68
CA GLY A 194 -5.52 12.47 -24.44
C GLY A 194 -4.38 11.47 -24.20
N THR A 195 -3.31 11.83 -23.50
CA THR A 195 -2.19 10.93 -23.20
C THR A 195 -2.24 10.44 -21.76
N ARG A 196 -1.90 9.16 -21.51
CA ARG A 196 -1.82 8.61 -20.15
C ARG A 196 -0.51 9.06 -19.49
N ALA A 197 -0.62 9.90 -18.47
CA ALA A 197 0.49 10.27 -17.59
C ALA A 197 0.53 9.35 -16.38
N LEU A 198 1.74 8.98 -15.95
CA LEU A 198 1.99 8.29 -14.69
C LEU A 198 1.96 9.31 -13.55
N MET A 199 1.14 9.01 -12.55
CA MET A 199 1.02 9.77 -11.31
C MET A 199 1.56 8.94 -10.16
N ILE A 200 2.27 9.57 -9.25
CA ILE A 200 2.85 8.95 -8.06
C ILE A 200 2.26 9.62 -6.82
N SER A 201 1.98 8.83 -5.79
CA SER A 201 1.49 9.33 -4.50
C SER A 201 2.46 10.33 -3.89
N LYS A 202 2.04 11.58 -3.73
CA LYS A 202 2.87 12.65 -3.15
C LYS A 202 3.34 12.33 -1.71
N PRO A 203 2.48 11.87 -0.78
CA PRO A 203 2.94 11.59 0.59
C PRO A 203 4.00 10.49 0.62
N GLU A 204 3.90 9.49 -0.26
CA GLU A 204 4.91 8.44 -0.33
C GLU A 204 6.21 8.93 -0.95
N VAL A 205 6.16 9.83 -1.94
CA VAL A 205 7.35 10.51 -2.48
C VAL A 205 8.08 11.30 -1.39
N LEU A 206 7.34 12.00 -0.53
CA LEU A 206 7.93 12.74 0.60
C LEU A 206 8.54 11.78 1.64
N ALA A 207 7.82 10.73 2.04
CA ALA A 207 8.36 9.72 2.95
C ALA A 207 9.61 9.02 2.38
N ARG A 208 9.64 8.82 1.06
CA ARG A 208 10.79 8.28 0.33
C ARG A 208 12.00 9.20 0.39
N LEU A 209 11.78 10.50 0.16
CA LEU A 209 12.80 11.52 0.28
C LEU A 209 13.39 11.55 1.69
N ASP A 210 12.53 11.58 2.72
CA ASP A 210 12.96 11.63 4.12
C ASP A 210 13.81 10.42 4.49
N TYR A 211 13.42 9.22 4.05
CA TYR A 211 14.20 8.00 4.23
C TYR A 211 15.58 8.09 3.57
N ILE A 212 15.63 8.50 2.30
CA ILE A 212 16.88 8.60 1.54
C ILE A 212 17.84 9.60 2.20
N LEU A 213 17.32 10.76 2.64
CA LEU A 213 18.11 11.76 3.33
C LEU A 213 18.62 11.24 4.69
N ALA A 214 17.80 10.50 5.44
CA ALA A 214 18.22 9.89 6.70
C ALA A 214 19.32 8.84 6.50
N GLU A 215 19.17 8.00 5.48
CA GLU A 215 20.14 6.96 5.15
C GLU A 215 21.47 7.54 4.66
N ASN A 216 21.43 8.61 3.87
CA ASN A 216 22.65 9.30 3.45
C ASN A 216 23.38 9.92 4.66
N ARG A 217 22.66 10.62 5.55
CA ARG A 217 23.26 11.15 6.79
C ARG A 217 23.91 10.06 7.64
N ARG A 218 23.29 8.88 7.71
CA ARG A 218 23.84 7.72 8.44
C ARG A 218 25.14 7.23 7.81
N LYS A 219 25.22 7.18 6.47
CA LYS A 219 26.43 6.79 5.73
C LYS A 219 27.55 7.81 5.90
N ASP A 220 27.23 9.10 5.81
CA ASP A 220 28.20 10.19 6.00
C ASP A 220 28.80 10.12 7.41
N ALA A 221 27.98 9.95 8.44
CA ALA A 221 28.45 9.81 9.83
C ALA A 221 29.35 8.58 10.05
N LEU A 222 29.07 7.46 9.36
CA LEU A 222 29.91 6.27 9.41
C LEU A 222 31.25 6.48 8.70
N GLU A 223 31.26 7.23 7.60
CA GLU A 223 32.48 7.55 6.89
C GLU A 223 33.35 8.53 7.68
N ASP A 224 32.75 9.56 8.28
CA ASP A 224 33.44 10.50 9.18
C ASP A 224 34.10 9.76 10.36
N GLU A 225 33.40 8.80 10.97
CA GLU A 225 33.96 7.98 12.04
C GLU A 225 35.11 7.08 11.56
N ARG A 226 35.00 6.52 10.34
CA ARG A 226 36.11 5.74 9.74
C ARG A 226 37.34 6.61 9.48
N VAL A 227 37.14 7.82 8.98
CA VAL A 227 38.21 8.80 8.76
C VAL A 227 38.86 9.18 10.09
N ARG A 228 38.07 9.47 11.13
CA ARG A 228 38.57 9.78 12.48
C ARG A 228 39.42 8.65 13.06
N LEU A 229 38.93 7.41 13.01
CA LEU A 229 39.67 6.23 13.49
C LEU A 229 40.95 5.98 12.67
N ALA A 230 40.93 6.24 11.36
CA ALA A 230 42.13 6.12 10.52
C ALA A 230 43.18 7.18 10.85
N GLU A 231 42.77 8.41 11.14
CA GLU A 231 43.67 9.45 11.62
C GLU A 231 44.25 9.15 13.00
N GLU A 232 43.44 8.66 13.94
CA GLU A 232 43.90 8.25 15.26
C GLU A 232 44.96 7.14 15.17
N ARG A 233 44.79 6.14 14.30
CA ARG A 233 45.81 5.12 14.02
C ARG A 233 47.10 5.72 13.47
N ARG A 234 47.01 6.63 12.50
CA ARG A 234 48.19 7.34 11.94
C ARG A 234 48.92 8.17 13.00
N ARG A 235 48.23 8.71 14.01
CA ARG A 235 48.86 9.40 15.15
C ARG A 235 49.49 8.42 16.12
N GLY A 236 48.84 7.29 16.40
CA GLY A 236 49.36 6.23 17.28
C GLY A 236 50.64 5.58 16.74
N ASP A 237 50.75 5.39 15.42
CA ASP A 237 51.94 4.83 14.78
C ASP A 237 53.16 5.76 14.82
N LYS A 238 52.96 7.07 15.07
CA LYS A 238 54.04 8.04 15.32
C LYS A 238 54.50 8.04 16.79
N GLY A 239 54.35 6.92 17.48
CA GLY A 239 54.76 6.77 18.88
C GLY A 239 56.25 7.03 19.08
N LEU A 240 56.57 7.78 20.15
CA LEU A 240 57.92 7.95 20.65
C LEU A 240 58.46 6.57 21.09
N VAL A 241 59.45 6.03 20.40
CA VAL A 241 60.05 4.74 20.76
C VAL A 241 61.34 4.98 21.51
N PHE A 242 61.45 4.39 22.70
CA PHE A 242 62.66 4.45 23.51
C PHE A 242 63.62 3.36 23.05
N VAL A 243 64.75 3.76 22.48
CA VAL A 243 65.81 2.83 22.06
C VAL A 243 66.99 2.97 23.02
N LYS A 244 67.49 1.83 23.53
CA LYS A 244 68.67 1.78 24.39
C LYS A 244 69.90 1.64 23.50
N LYS A 245 70.77 2.66 23.48
CA LYS A 245 72.06 2.63 22.77
C LYS A 245 73.15 2.96 23.77
N ASP A 246 74.16 2.08 23.87
CA ASP A 246 75.32 2.26 24.77
C ASP A 246 74.95 2.46 26.25
N GLY A 247 73.96 1.72 26.75
CA GLY A 247 73.51 1.81 28.14
C GLY A 247 72.68 3.05 28.49
N LYS A 248 72.49 3.99 27.55
CA LYS A 248 71.61 5.16 27.70
C LYS A 248 70.31 4.95 26.93
N THR A 249 69.19 5.30 27.56
CA THR A 249 67.88 5.31 26.90
C THR A 249 67.73 6.63 26.16
N GLN A 250 67.56 6.58 24.84
CA GLN A 250 67.20 7.74 24.02
C GLN A 250 65.78 7.59 23.50
N ALA A 251 65.00 8.66 23.60
CA ALA A 251 63.71 8.76 22.95
C ALA A 251 63.94 9.12 21.48
N MET A 252 63.50 8.26 20.57
CA MET A 252 63.58 8.49 19.14
C MET A 252 62.16 8.51 18.58
N TRP A 253 61.82 9.58 17.88
CA TRP A 253 60.61 9.61 17.06
C TRP A 253 60.87 8.70 15.86
N ILE A 254 60.07 7.63 15.72
CA ILE A 254 60.07 6.87 14.47
C ILE A 254 59.27 7.74 13.49
N LEU A 255 60.00 8.36 12.56
CA LEU A 255 59.46 9.13 11.43
C LEU A 255 59.01 8.19 10.31
#